data_AF-A0A965UW94-F1
#
_entry.id   AF-A0A965UW94-F1
#
_cell.length_a   1.000
_cell.length_b   1.000
_cell.length_c   1.000
_cell.angle_alpha   90.00
_cell.angle_beta   90.00
_cell.angle_gamma   90.00
#
_symmetry.space_group_name_H-M   'P 1'
#
loop_
_entity.id
_entity.type
_entity.pdbx_description
1 polymer ?
#
loop_
_entity_poly.entity_id
_entity_poly.type
_entity_poly.pdbx_seq_one_letter_code
_entity_poly.pdbx_strand_id
1 'polypeptide(L)'
;MNLLDGFHKHHIIPRYKGGSDAPENLVLLHPIDHAIAHLVRFKIYGNPADGWAYNRIINGLKDELIPNRKGIPKPYMRKPKSEETKAKMSAAAKGKKKSPEAVEKVRKALTGRQATPQQLACLALGRERPKGYVSPLKGKHRETPWMFGREPANKGKPVSEETKSKLSAANKGRKQTPEQIAKRVAARLATLAARKEAANA
;
A
#
# COMPACT_ATOMS: atom_id res chain seq x y z
N MET A 1 -29.80 -22.58 8.56
CA MET A 1 -29.13 -21.84 7.47
C MET A 1 -30.16 -21.64 6.37
N ASN A 2 -30.43 -20.40 5.97
CA ASN A 2 -31.34 -20.15 4.85
C ASN A 2 -30.64 -20.51 3.55
N LEU A 3 -31.31 -21.26 2.66
CA LEU A 3 -30.74 -21.68 1.37
C LEU A 3 -30.31 -20.50 0.48
N LEU A 4 -30.90 -19.33 0.70
CA LEU A 4 -30.64 -18.10 -0.05
C LEU A 4 -29.54 -17.22 0.57
N ASP A 5 -28.93 -17.65 1.68
CA ASP A 5 -27.87 -16.88 2.32
C ASP A 5 -26.63 -16.84 1.42
N GLY A 6 -26.11 -15.64 1.16
CA GLY A 6 -24.99 -15.41 0.24
C GLY A 6 -25.35 -15.15 -1.23
N PHE A 7 -26.63 -15.22 -1.63
CA PHE A 7 -27.06 -14.83 -2.99
C PHE A 7 -27.04 -13.31 -3.17
N HIS A 8 -26.71 -12.86 -4.38
CA HIS A 8 -26.75 -11.44 -4.73
C HIS A 8 -28.02 -11.10 -5.51
N LYS A 9 -28.64 -9.95 -5.18
CA LYS A 9 -29.70 -9.36 -5.99
C LYS A 9 -29.07 -8.75 -7.25
N HIS A 10 -29.52 -9.18 -8.42
CA HIS A 10 -29.09 -8.67 -9.71
C HIS A 10 -30.29 -8.11 -10.49
N HIS A 11 -30.12 -6.94 -11.08
CA HIS A 11 -31.14 -6.33 -11.94
C HIS A 11 -31.13 -6.96 -13.34
N ILE A 12 -32.27 -7.48 -13.78
CA ILE A 12 -32.44 -8.00 -15.15
C ILE A 12 -32.18 -6.87 -16.15
N ILE A 13 -32.91 -5.77 -16.00
CA ILE A 13 -32.68 -4.51 -16.68
C ILE A 13 -31.84 -3.63 -15.76
N PRO A 14 -30.60 -3.27 -16.15
CA PRO A 14 -29.76 -2.45 -15.29
C PRO A 14 -30.29 -1.03 -15.10
N ARG A 15 -30.00 -0.45 -13.94
CA ARG A 15 -30.41 0.91 -13.57
C ARG A 15 -30.03 1.98 -14.60
N TYR A 16 -28.87 1.86 -15.25
CA TYR A 16 -28.44 2.84 -16.26
C TYR A 16 -29.28 2.80 -17.55
N LYS A 17 -30.05 1.71 -17.79
CA LYS A 17 -31.07 1.62 -18.84
C LYS A 17 -32.48 1.92 -18.32
N GLY A 18 -32.62 2.47 -17.12
CA GLY A 18 -33.91 2.77 -16.51
C GLY A 18 -34.58 1.59 -15.80
N GLY A 19 -33.85 0.52 -15.51
CA GLY A 19 -34.40 -0.60 -14.74
C GLY A 19 -34.79 -0.18 -13.31
N SER A 20 -35.98 -0.59 -12.87
CA SER A 20 -36.53 -0.31 -11.54
C SER A 20 -35.98 -1.26 -10.48
N ASP A 21 -36.17 -0.92 -9.20
CA ASP A 21 -35.89 -1.82 -8.06
C ASP A 21 -37.11 -2.70 -7.71
N ALA A 22 -38.08 -2.80 -8.63
CA ALA A 22 -39.25 -3.65 -8.45
C ALA A 22 -38.84 -5.14 -8.37
N PRO A 23 -39.57 -5.96 -7.60
CA PRO A 23 -39.25 -7.38 -7.46
C PRO A 23 -39.25 -8.12 -8.80
N GLU A 24 -40.05 -7.70 -9.80
CA GLU A 24 -40.04 -8.32 -11.13
C GLU A 24 -38.72 -8.10 -11.89
N ASN A 25 -37.99 -7.02 -11.59
CA ASN A 25 -36.71 -6.69 -12.24
C ASN A 25 -35.49 -7.22 -11.46
N LEU A 26 -35.71 -7.96 -10.36
CA LEU A 26 -34.67 -8.45 -9.48
C LEU A 26 -34.63 -9.97 -9.47
N VAL A 27 -33.46 -10.53 -9.72
CA VAL A 27 -33.21 -11.98 -9.62
C VAL A 27 -32.11 -12.23 -8.60
N LEU A 28 -32.27 -13.28 -7.80
CA LEU A 28 -31.23 -13.76 -6.91
C LEU A 28 -30.29 -14.67 -7.71
N LEU A 29 -29.03 -14.27 -7.83
CA LEU A 29 -27.99 -15.03 -8.50
C LEU A 29 -26.90 -15.41 -7.51
N HIS A 30 -26.29 -16.57 -7.70
CA HIS A 30 -25.08 -16.92 -6.99
C HIS A 30 -23.99 -15.86 -7.31
N PRO A 31 -23.11 -15.48 -6.36
CA PRO A 31 -22.13 -14.42 -6.59
C PRO A 31 -21.25 -14.59 -7.85
N ILE A 32 -20.94 -15.84 -8.22
CA ILE A 32 -20.21 -16.16 -9.45
C ILE A 32 -21.09 -15.87 -10.69
N ASP A 33 -22.33 -16.34 -10.70
CA ASP A 33 -23.26 -16.15 -11.81
C ASP A 33 -23.60 -14.67 -12.02
N HIS A 34 -23.71 -13.92 -10.92
CA HIS A 34 -23.87 -12.46 -10.97
C HIS A 34 -22.67 -11.79 -11.65
N ALA A 35 -21.45 -12.21 -11.36
CA ALA A 35 -20.28 -11.71 -12.07
C ALA A 35 -20.36 -12.08 -13.57
N ILE A 36 -20.67 -13.34 -13.90
CA ILE A 36 -20.77 -13.81 -15.29
C ILE A 36 -21.84 -13.02 -16.06
N ALA A 37 -22.99 -12.74 -15.47
CA ALA A 37 -24.05 -11.93 -16.10
C ALA A 37 -23.53 -10.54 -16.52
N HIS A 38 -22.80 -9.85 -15.63
CA HIS A 38 -22.15 -8.59 -15.96
C HIS A 38 -21.05 -8.74 -17.03
N LEU A 39 -20.27 -9.82 -17.01
CA LEU A 39 -19.24 -10.07 -18.02
C LEU A 39 -19.85 -10.29 -19.41
N VAL A 40 -20.90 -11.11 -19.49
CA VAL A 40 -21.63 -11.38 -20.74
C VAL A 40 -22.23 -10.09 -21.26
N ARG A 41 -22.91 -9.32 -20.42
CA ARG A 41 -23.49 -8.02 -20.81
C ARG A 41 -22.42 -7.03 -21.29
N PHE A 42 -21.26 -7.00 -20.64
CA PHE A 42 -20.11 -6.20 -21.07
C PHE A 42 -19.60 -6.62 -22.46
N LYS A 43 -19.48 -7.94 -22.72
CA LYS A 43 -19.02 -8.44 -24.03
C LYS A 43 -20.02 -8.13 -25.15
N ILE A 44 -21.31 -8.15 -24.87
CA ILE A 44 -22.37 -7.89 -25.86
C ILE A 44 -22.49 -6.39 -26.16
N TYR A 45 -22.59 -5.56 -25.11
CA TYR A 45 -22.93 -4.13 -25.27
C TYR A 45 -21.76 -3.16 -25.06
N GLY A 46 -20.60 -3.65 -24.60
CA GLY A 46 -19.39 -2.84 -24.40
C GLY A 46 -19.48 -1.78 -23.30
N ASN A 47 -20.55 -1.76 -22.48
CA ASN A 47 -20.77 -0.67 -21.52
C ASN A 47 -19.79 -0.76 -20.33
N PRO A 48 -18.93 0.25 -20.08
CA PRO A 48 -17.99 0.26 -18.96
C PRO A 48 -18.56 -0.07 -17.57
N ALA A 49 -19.83 0.27 -17.32
CA ALA A 49 -20.50 0.00 -16.05
C ALA A 49 -20.56 -1.51 -15.75
N ASP A 50 -20.74 -2.34 -16.77
CA ASP A 50 -20.80 -3.79 -16.66
C ASP A 50 -19.44 -4.42 -16.40
N GLY A 51 -18.42 -3.99 -17.15
CA GLY A 51 -17.05 -4.43 -16.89
C GLY A 51 -16.59 -4.02 -15.50
N TRP A 52 -17.03 -2.86 -15.00
CA TRP A 52 -16.75 -2.43 -13.64
C TRP A 52 -17.51 -3.24 -12.57
N ALA A 53 -18.78 -3.54 -12.79
CA ALA A 53 -19.57 -4.37 -11.90
C ALA A 53 -18.99 -5.79 -11.79
N TYR A 54 -18.60 -6.41 -12.91
CA TYR A 54 -17.88 -7.69 -12.92
C TYR A 54 -16.61 -7.62 -12.07
N ASN A 55 -15.75 -6.64 -12.33
CA ASN A 55 -14.50 -6.47 -11.58
C ASN A 55 -14.76 -6.33 -10.07
N ARG A 56 -15.80 -5.58 -9.69
CA ARG A 56 -16.13 -5.33 -8.29
C ARG A 56 -16.58 -6.62 -7.59
N ILE A 57 -17.42 -7.42 -8.25
CA ILE A 57 -17.92 -8.68 -7.70
C ILE A 57 -16.75 -9.67 -7.54
N ILE A 58 -15.96 -9.92 -8.60
CA ILE A 58 -14.83 -10.86 -8.55
C ILE A 58 -13.81 -10.49 -7.46
N ASN A 59 -13.52 -9.20 -7.28
CA ASN A 59 -12.60 -8.76 -6.22
C ASN A 59 -13.19 -8.89 -4.81
N GLY A 60 -14.52 -8.91 -4.68
CA GLY A 60 -15.23 -9.03 -3.39
C GLY A 60 -15.62 -10.47 -3.03
N LEU A 61 -15.42 -11.45 -3.92
CA LEU A 61 -15.70 -12.85 -3.63
C LEU A 61 -14.75 -13.40 -2.55
N LYS A 62 -15.27 -14.34 -1.76
CA LYS A 62 -14.48 -15.11 -0.79
C LYS A 62 -13.46 -15.97 -1.55
N ASP A 63 -12.26 -16.12 -0.98
CA ASP A 63 -11.19 -16.91 -1.60
C ASP A 63 -11.57 -18.41 -1.76
N GLU A 64 -12.54 -18.91 -0.99
CA GLU A 64 -13.13 -20.25 -1.12
C GLU A 64 -13.82 -20.48 -2.47
N LEU A 65 -14.49 -19.45 -3.00
CA LEU A 65 -15.26 -19.55 -4.25
C LEU A 65 -14.35 -19.47 -5.48
N ILE A 66 -13.24 -18.73 -5.37
CA ILE A 66 -12.24 -18.57 -6.42
C ILE A 66 -10.85 -18.59 -5.78
N PRO A 67 -10.27 -19.79 -5.61
CA PRO A 67 -8.90 -19.90 -5.13
C PRO A 67 -7.95 -19.25 -6.14
N ASN A 68 -7.03 -18.42 -5.65
CA ASN A 68 -6.01 -17.74 -6.45
C ASN A 68 -6.57 -16.84 -7.59
N ARG A 69 -7.41 -15.87 -7.24
CA ARG A 69 -7.90 -14.79 -8.15
C ARG A 69 -6.82 -13.95 -8.84
N LYS A 70 -5.53 -14.13 -8.49
CA LYS A 70 -4.40 -13.37 -9.01
C LYS A 70 -4.12 -13.81 -10.45
N GLY A 71 -4.70 -13.11 -11.42
CA GLY A 71 -4.53 -13.40 -12.85
C GLY A 71 -5.83 -13.35 -13.65
N ILE A 72 -6.99 -13.29 -12.98
CA ILE A 72 -8.27 -13.15 -13.67
C ILE A 72 -8.27 -11.83 -14.45
N PRO A 73 -8.47 -11.87 -15.78
CA PRO A 73 -8.48 -10.67 -16.62
C PRO A 73 -9.57 -9.70 -16.15
N LYS A 74 -9.19 -8.43 -16.05
CA LYS A 74 -10.13 -7.34 -15.81
C LYS A 74 -10.61 -6.83 -17.18
N PRO A 75 -11.85 -7.18 -17.61
CA PRO A 75 -12.34 -6.82 -18.94
C PRO A 75 -12.42 -5.31 -19.17
N TYR A 76 -12.55 -4.54 -18.09
CA TYR A 76 -12.49 -3.09 -18.12
C TYR A 76 -11.47 -2.56 -17.12
N MET A 77 -10.43 -1.90 -17.60
CA MET A 77 -9.50 -1.13 -16.77
C MET A 77 -9.73 0.35 -17.03
N ARG A 78 -9.93 1.13 -15.95
CA ARG A 78 -10.08 2.59 -16.07
C ARG A 78 -8.85 3.15 -16.77
N LYS A 79 -9.09 4.01 -17.77
CA LYS A 79 -8.02 4.77 -18.40
C LYS A 79 -7.26 5.59 -17.33
N PRO A 80 -5.93 5.70 -17.42
CA PRO A 80 -5.19 6.58 -16.54
C PRO A 80 -5.72 8.02 -16.65
N LYS A 81 -5.76 8.73 -15.53
CA LYS A 81 -6.22 10.13 -15.49
C LYS A 81 -5.28 11.01 -16.32
N SER A 82 -5.82 12.05 -16.95
CA SER A 82 -5.00 13.05 -17.68
C SER A 82 -4.03 13.77 -16.74
N GLU A 83 -2.92 14.27 -17.28
CA GLU A 83 -1.94 15.07 -16.54
C GLU A 83 -2.61 16.26 -15.84
N GLU A 84 -3.51 16.96 -16.54
CA GLU A 84 -4.28 18.08 -15.99
C GLU A 84 -5.13 17.66 -14.77
N THR A 85 -5.80 16.50 -14.86
CA THR A 85 -6.61 15.98 -13.74
C THR A 85 -5.71 15.59 -12.56
N LYS A 86 -4.55 15.00 -12.82
CA LYS A 86 -3.56 14.69 -11.76
C LYS A 86 -3.07 15.97 -11.08
N ALA A 87 -2.78 17.02 -11.85
CA ALA A 87 -2.37 18.31 -11.33
C ALA A 87 -3.45 18.93 -10.43
N LYS A 88 -4.71 18.95 -10.86
CA LYS A 88 -5.85 19.45 -10.04
C LYS A 88 -5.99 18.67 -8.72
N MET A 89 -5.93 17.34 -8.77
CA MET A 89 -5.99 16.51 -7.56
C MET A 89 -4.80 16.76 -6.62
N SER A 90 -3.59 16.91 -7.18
CA SER A 90 -2.37 17.18 -6.41
C SER A 90 -2.45 18.55 -5.73
N ALA A 91 -2.84 19.59 -6.47
CA ALA A 91 -3.06 20.93 -5.93
C ALA A 91 -4.12 20.94 -4.81
N ALA A 92 -5.23 20.23 -5.00
CA ALA A 92 -6.30 20.13 -4.00
C ALA A 92 -5.88 19.35 -2.73
N ALA A 93 -4.89 18.46 -2.82
CA ALA A 93 -4.36 17.70 -1.69
C ALA A 93 -3.21 18.41 -0.98
N LYS A 94 -2.46 19.27 -1.69
CA LYS A 94 -1.29 19.97 -1.16
C LYS A 94 -1.70 20.86 0.01
N GLY A 95 -1.01 20.70 1.14
CA GLY A 95 -1.24 21.50 2.35
C GLY A 95 -2.36 21.00 3.27
N LYS A 96 -3.20 20.04 2.84
CA LYS A 96 -4.22 19.44 3.71
C LYS A 96 -3.57 18.48 4.71
N LYS A 97 -3.53 18.87 5.98
CA LYS A 97 -3.13 18.00 7.09
C LYS A 97 -4.30 17.10 7.48
N LYS A 98 -4.00 15.88 7.95
CA LYS A 98 -5.02 15.01 8.56
C LYS A 98 -5.57 15.67 9.82
N SER A 99 -6.86 15.50 10.10
CA SER A 99 -7.44 16.00 11.35
C SER A 99 -6.78 15.33 12.56
N PRO A 100 -6.73 16.01 13.72
CA PRO A 100 -6.21 15.42 14.96
C PRO A 100 -6.87 14.08 15.30
N GLU A 101 -8.19 13.99 15.15
CA GLU A 101 -8.96 12.77 15.37
C GLU A 101 -8.54 11.62 14.45
N ALA A 102 -8.31 11.90 13.16
CA ALA A 102 -7.86 10.90 12.21
C ALA A 102 -6.44 10.40 12.53
N VAL A 103 -5.57 11.29 13.01
CA VAL A 103 -4.23 10.92 13.48
C VAL A 103 -4.32 10.05 14.73
N GLU A 104 -5.19 10.39 15.68
CA GLU A 104 -5.38 9.62 16.90
C GLU A 104 -5.97 8.23 16.63
N LYS A 105 -6.94 8.12 15.72
CA LYS A 105 -7.51 6.83 15.30
C LYS A 105 -6.45 5.91 14.70
N VAL A 106 -5.58 6.45 13.84
CA VAL A 106 -4.46 5.68 13.27
C VAL A 106 -3.45 5.31 14.35
N ARG A 107 -3.12 6.22 15.27
CA ARG A 107 -2.22 5.93 16.40
C ARG A 107 -2.76 4.79 17.25
N LYS A 108 -4.03 4.85 17.66
CA LYS A 108 -4.70 3.81 18.45
C LYS A 108 -4.67 2.45 17.72
N ALA A 109 -4.97 2.42 16.43
CA ALA A 109 -4.97 1.19 15.64
C ALA A 109 -3.57 0.56 15.45
N LEU A 110 -2.50 1.36 15.48
CA LEU A 110 -1.13 0.88 15.33
C LEU A 110 -0.43 0.57 16.66
N THR A 111 -0.86 1.21 17.74
CA THR A 111 -0.30 0.99 19.07
C THR A 111 -0.60 -0.44 19.51
N GLY A 112 0.43 -1.20 19.90
CA GLY A 112 0.29 -2.59 20.35
C GLY A 112 0.20 -3.64 19.22
N ARG A 113 0.25 -3.24 17.95
CA ARG A 113 0.28 -4.20 16.85
C ARG A 113 1.63 -4.95 16.84
N GLN A 114 1.58 -6.24 17.14
CA GLN A 114 2.75 -7.11 17.08
C GLN A 114 2.94 -7.71 15.68
N ALA A 115 4.20 -8.00 15.32
CA ALA A 115 4.52 -8.69 14.09
C ALA A 115 4.04 -10.15 14.15
N THR A 116 3.59 -10.71 13.03
CA THR A 116 3.18 -12.12 12.98
C THR A 116 4.40 -13.04 13.17
N PRO A 117 4.21 -14.31 13.59
CA PRO A 117 5.30 -15.28 13.69
C PRO A 117 6.10 -15.41 12.38
N GLN A 118 5.41 -15.40 11.24
CA GLN A 118 6.03 -15.42 9.92
C GLN A 118 6.91 -14.18 9.67
N GLN A 119 6.42 -12.99 10.04
CA GLN A 119 7.20 -11.74 9.91
C GLN A 119 8.42 -11.74 10.82
N LEU A 120 8.27 -12.24 12.06
CA LEU A 120 9.37 -12.40 13.00
C LEU A 120 10.42 -13.38 12.46
N ALA A 121 10.00 -14.50 11.87
CA ALA A 121 10.89 -15.48 11.24
C ALA A 121 11.67 -14.87 10.06
N CYS A 122 11.01 -14.11 9.18
CA CYS A 122 11.70 -13.39 8.10
C CYS A 122 12.75 -12.39 8.61
N LEU A 123 12.47 -11.72 9.73
CA LEU A 123 13.42 -10.81 10.37
C LEU A 123 14.57 -11.56 11.04
N ALA A 124 14.31 -12.72 11.64
CA ALA A 124 15.31 -13.59 12.27
C ALA A 124 16.32 -14.12 11.24
N LEU A 125 15.85 -14.61 10.08
CA LEU A 125 16.70 -15.03 8.96
C LEU A 125 17.64 -13.92 8.49
N GLY A 126 17.22 -12.66 8.56
CA GLY A 126 18.06 -11.50 8.23
C GLY A 126 19.14 -11.18 9.27
N ARG A 127 18.95 -11.63 10.52
CA ARG A 127 19.87 -11.42 11.66
C ARG A 127 20.90 -12.53 11.82
N GLU A 128 20.58 -13.76 11.41
CA GLU A 128 21.46 -14.94 11.41
C GLU A 128 22.49 -14.90 10.27
N ARG A 129 23.08 -13.73 10.01
CA ARG A 129 24.18 -13.62 9.05
C ARG A 129 25.45 -14.15 9.74
N PRO A 130 26.20 -15.08 9.10
CA PRO A 130 27.41 -15.62 9.71
C PRO A 130 28.43 -14.50 9.98
N LYS A 131 29.25 -14.69 11.01
CA LYS A 131 30.32 -13.75 11.37
C LYS A 131 31.28 -13.62 10.18
N GLY A 132 31.44 -12.42 9.64
CA GLY A 132 32.20 -12.19 8.41
C GLY A 132 31.38 -12.17 7.12
N TYR A 133 30.05 -12.34 7.18
CA TYR A 133 29.18 -12.20 6.03
C TYR A 133 29.31 -10.80 5.41
N VAL A 134 29.84 -10.77 4.20
CA VAL A 134 29.82 -9.61 3.33
C VAL A 134 28.64 -9.78 2.39
N SER A 135 27.65 -8.90 2.47
CA SER A 135 26.54 -8.88 1.52
C SER A 135 27.11 -8.88 0.09
N PRO A 136 26.66 -9.75 -0.82
CA PRO A 136 27.07 -9.73 -2.23
C PRO A 136 26.83 -8.38 -2.93
N LEU A 137 26.05 -7.51 -2.28
CA LEU A 137 25.68 -6.17 -2.71
C LEU A 137 26.46 -5.05 -2.00
N LYS A 138 27.37 -5.39 -1.09
CA LYS A 138 28.23 -4.41 -0.43
C LYS A 138 29.12 -3.76 -1.50
N GLY A 139 29.01 -2.45 -1.68
CA GLY A 139 29.76 -1.71 -2.70
C GLY A 139 29.22 -1.81 -4.13
N LYS A 140 28.20 -2.65 -4.40
CA LYS A 140 27.55 -2.68 -5.71
C LYS A 140 26.42 -1.64 -5.76
N HIS A 141 26.49 -0.73 -6.73
CA HIS A 141 25.39 0.16 -7.04
C HIS A 141 24.20 -0.69 -7.53
N ARG A 142 23.07 -0.63 -6.82
CA ARG A 142 21.85 -1.31 -7.26
C ARG A 142 21.20 -0.45 -8.33
N GLU A 143 21.48 -0.77 -9.58
CA GLU A 143 20.69 -0.26 -10.69
C GLU A 143 19.30 -0.91 -10.62
N THR A 144 18.36 -0.20 -10.03
CA THR A 144 16.95 -0.59 -10.11
C THR A 144 16.50 -0.51 -11.57
N PRO A 145 15.56 -1.36 -12.06
CA PRO A 145 15.18 -1.39 -13.47
C PRO A 145 14.78 -0.04 -14.09
N TRP A 146 14.31 0.92 -13.28
CA TRP A 146 13.97 2.28 -13.72
C TRP A 146 15.15 3.27 -13.72
N MET A 147 16.32 2.88 -13.24
CA MET A 147 17.58 3.63 -13.30
C MET A 147 18.45 3.22 -14.50
N PHE A 148 18.14 2.09 -15.15
CA PHE A 148 18.86 1.63 -16.34
C PHE A 148 18.74 2.69 -17.45
N GLY A 149 19.88 3.20 -17.92
CA GLY A 149 19.95 4.26 -18.94
C GLY A 149 19.57 5.67 -18.46
N ARG A 150 19.39 5.91 -17.16
CA ARG A 150 19.13 7.25 -16.61
C ARG A 150 20.33 7.78 -15.85
N GLU A 151 20.88 8.91 -16.28
CA GLU A 151 21.89 9.62 -15.51
C GLU A 151 21.23 10.50 -14.44
N PRO A 152 21.74 10.51 -13.19
CA PRO A 152 21.30 11.47 -12.17
C PRO A 152 21.51 12.89 -12.67
N ALA A 153 20.51 13.76 -12.54
CA ALA A 153 20.56 15.16 -13.01
C ALA A 153 21.69 16.01 -12.39
N ASN A 154 22.24 15.52 -11.27
CA ASN A 154 23.31 16.12 -10.48
C ASN A 154 24.67 15.40 -10.63
N LYS A 155 24.79 14.42 -11.54
CA LYS A 155 26.07 13.72 -11.81
C LYS A 155 27.10 14.75 -12.28
N GLY A 156 28.24 14.82 -11.58
CA GLY A 156 29.35 15.73 -11.89
C GLY A 156 29.13 17.22 -11.54
N LYS A 157 27.97 17.61 -10.99
CA LYS A 157 27.72 19.00 -10.58
C LYS A 157 28.03 19.18 -9.09
N PRO A 158 29.12 19.88 -8.71
CA PRO A 158 29.38 20.17 -7.30
C PRO A 158 28.27 21.06 -6.74
N VAL A 159 27.92 20.84 -5.47
CA VAL A 159 26.97 21.72 -4.77
C VAL A 159 27.55 23.13 -4.73
N SER A 160 26.81 24.13 -5.22
CA SER A 160 27.22 25.54 -5.19
C SER A 160 27.53 26.01 -3.75
N GLU A 161 28.48 26.91 -3.57
CA GLU A 161 28.81 27.49 -2.27
C GLU A 161 27.59 28.14 -1.58
N GLU A 162 26.72 28.81 -2.33
CA GLU A 162 25.47 29.37 -1.77
C GLU A 162 24.55 28.29 -1.17
N THR A 163 24.38 27.17 -1.89
CA THR A 163 23.56 26.04 -1.42
C THR A 163 24.19 25.38 -0.19
N LYS A 164 25.53 25.23 -0.16
CA LYS A 164 26.24 24.75 1.04
C LYS A 164 26.04 25.69 2.23
N SER A 165 26.11 27.00 2.01
CA SER A 165 25.90 28.01 3.05
C SER A 165 24.47 27.95 3.62
N LYS A 166 23.45 27.86 2.74
CA LYS A 166 22.04 27.70 3.16
C LYS A 166 21.82 26.41 3.99
N LEU A 167 22.40 25.29 3.55
CA LEU A 167 22.36 24.02 4.29
C LEU A 167 23.06 24.11 5.65
N SER A 168 24.22 24.78 5.71
CA SER A 168 24.96 24.99 6.95
C SER A 168 24.16 25.85 7.93
N ALA A 169 23.62 26.99 7.48
CA ALA A 169 22.80 27.88 8.29
C ALA A 169 21.54 27.17 8.84
N ALA A 170 20.84 26.38 8.02
CA ALA A 170 19.64 25.66 8.42
C ALA A 170 19.90 24.56 9.47
N ASN A 171 21.10 23.97 9.46
CA ASN A 171 21.50 22.92 10.41
C ASN A 171 22.21 23.48 11.65
N LYS A 172 22.74 24.71 11.58
CA LYS A 172 23.36 25.39 12.71
C LYS A 172 22.34 25.52 13.84
N GLY A 173 22.71 25.06 15.04
CA GLY A 173 21.85 25.14 16.23
C GLY A 173 20.85 23.98 16.40
N ARG A 174 20.72 23.06 15.44
CA ARG A 174 19.97 21.79 15.65
C ARG A 174 20.79 20.82 16.50
N LYS A 175 20.93 21.13 17.78
CA LYS A 175 21.56 20.26 18.78
C LYS A 175 20.50 19.42 19.50
N GLN A 176 20.86 18.19 19.86
CA GLN A 176 20.01 17.39 20.74
C GLN A 176 19.94 18.08 22.11
N THR A 177 18.76 18.08 22.72
CA THR A 177 18.57 18.60 24.09
C THR A 177 19.33 17.71 25.10
N PRO A 178 19.72 18.24 26.28
CA PRO A 178 20.35 17.44 27.34
C PRO A 178 19.53 16.20 27.71
N GLU A 179 18.20 16.32 27.76
CA GLU A 179 17.29 15.21 28.01
C GLU A 179 17.33 14.14 26.92
N GLN A 180 17.34 14.54 25.64
CA GLN A 180 17.46 13.59 24.52
C GLN A 180 18.80 12.86 24.54
N ILE A 181 19.88 13.55 24.93
CA ILE A 181 21.20 12.96 25.11
C ILE A 181 21.16 11.94 26.25
N ALA A 182 20.60 12.30 27.41
CA ALA A 182 20.48 11.41 28.57
C ALA A 182 19.68 10.14 28.23
N LYS A 183 18.53 10.27 27.55
CA LYS A 183 17.71 9.13 27.10
C LYS A 183 18.48 8.20 26.17
N ARG A 184 19.23 8.76 25.22
CA ARG A 184 20.06 7.99 24.29
C ARG A 184 21.17 7.24 25.03
N VAL A 185 21.83 7.89 25.99
CA VAL A 185 22.91 7.29 26.80
C VAL A 185 22.36 6.16 27.68
N ALA A 186 21.26 6.40 28.39
CA ALA A 186 20.60 5.38 29.22
C ALA A 186 20.19 4.15 28.40
N ALA A 187 19.55 4.35 27.23
CA ALA A 187 19.19 3.24 26.34
C ALA A 187 20.41 2.46 25.85
N ARG A 188 21.53 3.15 25.55
CA ARG A 188 22.76 2.51 25.13
C ARG A 188 23.39 1.68 26.24
N LEU A 189 23.42 2.21 27.47
CA LEU A 189 23.93 1.52 28.65
C LEU A 189 23.10 0.27 28.96
N ALA A 190 21.76 0.37 28.95
CA ALA A 190 20.88 -0.79 29.14
C ALA A 190 21.13 -1.89 28.09
N THR A 191 21.33 -1.51 26.82
CA THR A 191 21.65 -2.46 25.74
C THR A 191 23.00 -3.15 25.96
N LEU A 192 23.99 -2.43 26.49
CA LEU A 192 25.31 -2.99 26.79
C LEU A 192 25.28 -3.90 28.02
N ALA A 193 24.53 -3.54 29.06
CA ALA A 193 24.33 -4.36 30.24
C ALA A 193 23.68 -5.71 29.87
N ALA A 194 22.56 -5.69 29.15
CA ALA A 194 21.88 -6.91 28.69
C ALA A 194 22.78 -7.80 27.79
N ARG A 195 23.65 -7.19 26.98
CA ARG A 195 24.65 -7.94 26.19
C ARG A 195 25.74 -8.58 27.05
N LYS A 196 26.15 -7.91 28.13
CA LYS A 196 27.16 -8.43 29.06
C LYS A 196 26.58 -9.57 29.90
N GLU A 197 25.35 -9.43 30.36
CA GLU A 197 24.61 -10.48 31.06
C GLU A 197 24.42 -11.71 30.16
N ALA A 198 23.98 -11.53 28.91
CA ALA A 198 23.82 -12.63 27.95
C ALA A 198 25.13 -13.27 27.48
N ALA A 199 26.29 -12.64 27.72
CA ALA A 199 27.60 -13.22 27.43
C ALA A 199 28.21 -13.95 28.64
N ASN A 200 27.69 -13.68 29.84
CA ASN A 200 28.13 -14.28 31.11
C ASN A 200 27.19 -15.39 31.62
N ALA A 201 26.04 -15.58 30.96
CA ALA A 201 25.10 -16.68 31.16
C ALA A 201 25.31 -17.76 30.09
#